data_AF-M1MJJ3-F1
#
_entry.id   AF-M1MJJ3-F1
#
_cell.length_a   1.000
_cell.length_b   1.000
_cell.length_c   1.000
_cell.angle_alpha   90.00
_cell.angle_beta   90.00
_cell.angle_gamma   90.00
#
_symmetry.space_group_name_H-M   'P 1'
#
loop_
_entity.id
_entity.type
_entity.pdbx_description
1 polymer ?
#
loop_
_entity_poly.entity_id
_entity_poly.type
_entity_poly.pdbx_seq_one_letter_code
_entity_poly.pdbx_strand_id
1 'polypeptide(L)'
;MLLKRRGSVLISSVMILSLMGIIAGFMFKIMRNNNELSSLYNSGIDKYDMSESEEKILYGFMRKLNESIKSEEDYKNMFMQNFEIESNDKSSNLKFIVQDNKMYLTANKDNEFDREREINWNFKNGEIVLIPTYEFKDIQK
;
A
#
# COMPACT_ATOMS: atom_id res chain seq x y z
N MET A 1 -23.55 65.56 -5.19
CA MET A 1 -23.83 64.48 -4.20
C MET A 1 -23.96 63.10 -4.87
N LEU A 2 -24.72 62.97 -5.96
CA LEU A 2 -25.00 61.71 -6.65
C LEU A 2 -23.74 61.02 -7.25
N LEU A 3 -22.82 61.80 -7.80
CA LEU A 3 -21.55 61.30 -8.34
C LEU A 3 -20.64 60.69 -7.25
N LYS A 4 -20.52 61.36 -6.09
CA LYS A 4 -19.78 60.86 -4.93
C LYS A 4 -20.37 59.55 -4.40
N ARG A 5 -21.69 59.43 -4.37
CA ARG A 5 -22.39 58.21 -3.93
C ARG A 5 -22.13 57.04 -4.88
N ARG A 6 -22.21 57.26 -6.20
CA ARG A 6 -21.91 56.22 -7.21
C ARG A 6 -20.44 55.79 -7.19
N GLY A 7 -19.51 56.75 -7.03
CA GLY A 7 -18.08 56.45 -6.91
C GLY A 7 -17.74 55.62 -5.67
N SER A 8 -18.33 55.95 -4.52
CA SER A 8 -18.16 55.18 -3.27
C SER A 8 -18.64 53.73 -3.43
N VAL A 9 -19.83 53.53 -4.02
CA VAL A 9 -20.37 52.18 -4.30
C VAL A 9 -19.42 51.39 -5.18
N LEU A 10 -18.88 52.01 -6.23
CA LEU A 10 -17.98 51.34 -7.16
C LEU A 10 -16.66 50.90 -6.49
N ILE A 11 -16.07 51.76 -5.65
CA ILE A 11 -14.86 51.44 -4.88
C ILE A 11 -15.13 50.29 -3.92
N SER A 12 -16.25 50.34 -3.19
CA SER A 12 -16.63 49.26 -2.26
C SER A 12 -16.85 47.93 -2.99
N SER A 13 -17.51 47.94 -4.16
CA SER A 13 -17.70 46.74 -4.97
C SER A 13 -16.38 46.14 -5.44
N VAL A 14 -15.43 46.97 -5.90
CA VAL A 14 -14.10 46.50 -6.32
C VAL A 14 -13.34 45.90 -5.13
N MET A 15 -13.38 46.53 -3.96
CA MET A 15 -12.76 46.00 -2.75
C MET A 15 -13.34 44.63 -2.36
N ILE A 16 -14.66 44.49 -2.37
CA ILE A 16 -15.34 43.23 -2.03
C ILE A 16 -14.94 42.13 -3.03
N LEU A 17 -14.95 42.42 -4.33
CA LEU A 17 -14.55 41.47 -5.37
C LEU A 17 -13.08 41.05 -5.23
N SER A 18 -12.18 41.99 -4.93
CA SER A 18 -10.77 41.64 -4.68
C SER A 18 -10.59 40.75 -3.45
N LEU A 19 -11.35 41.00 -2.38
CA LEU A 19 -11.30 40.20 -1.16
C LEU A 19 -11.82 38.78 -1.43
N MET A 20 -12.93 38.65 -2.17
CA MET A 20 -13.47 37.35 -2.58
C MET A 20 -12.47 36.56 -3.43
N GLY A 21 -11.73 37.22 -4.34
CA GLY A 21 -10.69 36.58 -5.14
C GLY A 21 -9.55 36.01 -4.30
N ILE A 22 -9.09 36.76 -3.29
CA ILE A 22 -8.04 36.32 -2.37
C ILE A 22 -8.53 35.10 -1.56
N ILE A 23 -9.73 35.17 -1.00
CA ILE A 23 -10.32 34.06 -0.21
C ILE A 23 -10.49 32.81 -1.08
N ALA A 24 -10.97 32.96 -2.31
CA ALA A 24 -11.11 31.85 -3.25
C ALA A 24 -9.77 31.17 -3.55
N GLY A 25 -8.69 31.95 -3.71
CA GLY A 25 -7.34 31.43 -3.89
C GLY A 25 -6.83 30.60 -2.70
N PHE A 26 -7.10 31.05 -1.47
CA PHE A 26 -6.77 30.27 -0.26
C PHE A 26 -7.60 29.00 -0.14
N MET A 27 -8.91 29.09 -0.35
CA MET A 27 -9.84 27.95 -0.32
C MET A 27 -9.43 26.88 -1.34
N PHE A 28 -9.05 27.28 -2.56
CA PHE A 28 -8.59 26.37 -3.59
C PHE A 28 -7.31 25.62 -3.18
N LYS A 29 -6.33 26.31 -2.57
CA LYS A 29 -5.10 25.68 -2.07
C LYS A 29 -5.40 24.65 -0.97
N ILE A 30 -6.28 24.99 -0.02
CA ILE A 30 -6.69 24.07 1.05
C ILE A 30 -7.42 22.87 0.48
N MET A 31 -8.35 23.06 -0.45
CA MET A 31 -9.10 21.97 -1.08
C MET A 31 -8.18 21.02 -1.84
N ARG A 32 -7.23 21.56 -2.62
CA ARG A 32 -6.22 20.76 -3.31
C ARG A 32 -5.38 19.94 -2.32
N ASN A 33 -4.88 20.58 -1.27
CA ASN A 33 -4.07 19.91 -0.26
C ASN A 33 -4.85 18.81 0.46
N ASN A 34 -6.13 19.05 0.78
CA ASN A 34 -6.98 18.04 1.41
C ASN A 34 -7.25 16.85 0.48
N ASN A 35 -7.41 17.07 -0.82
CA ASN A 35 -7.56 15.97 -1.78
C ASN A 35 -6.26 15.16 -1.93
N GLU A 36 -5.11 15.83 -2.04
CA GLU A 36 -3.81 15.16 -2.08
C GLU A 36 -3.57 14.37 -0.78
N LEU A 37 -3.85 14.95 0.39
CA LEU A 37 -3.73 14.30 1.67
C LEU A 37 -4.72 13.13 1.84
N SER A 38 -5.97 13.30 1.39
CA SER A 38 -6.97 12.21 1.38
C SER A 38 -6.54 11.06 0.48
N SER A 39 -5.85 11.33 -0.64
CA SER A 39 -5.33 10.27 -1.49
C SER A 39 -4.25 9.46 -0.77
N LEU A 40 -3.39 10.11 0.02
CA LEU A 40 -2.38 9.45 0.85
C LEU A 40 -3.00 8.61 1.97
N TYR A 41 -4.05 9.10 2.63
CA TYR A 41 -4.77 8.35 3.66
C TYR A 41 -5.62 7.21 3.09
N ASN A 42 -6.15 7.32 1.87
CA ASN A 42 -6.88 6.23 1.21
C ASN A 42 -5.96 5.12 0.70
N SER A 43 -4.68 5.42 0.46
CA SER A 43 -3.62 4.41 0.37
C SER A 43 -3.19 3.85 1.74
N GLY A 44 -4.00 4.09 2.79
CA GLY A 44 -3.79 3.72 4.20
C GLY A 44 -3.87 2.24 4.52
N ILE A 45 -3.35 1.39 3.65
CA ILE A 45 -2.77 0.14 4.08
C ILE A 45 -1.29 0.45 4.17
N ASP A 46 -0.76 0.57 5.37
CA ASP A 46 0.67 0.79 5.55
C ASP A 46 1.41 -0.50 5.13
N LYS A 47 2.58 -0.40 4.46
CA LYS A 47 3.43 -1.61 4.26
C LYS A 47 3.86 -2.19 5.60
N TYR A 48 3.75 -1.37 6.64
CA TYR A 48 4.00 -1.70 8.03
C TYR A 48 2.74 -2.15 8.79
N ASP A 49 1.55 -2.25 8.17
CA ASP A 49 0.44 -3.03 8.78
C ASP A 49 0.70 -4.52 8.60
N MET A 50 1.88 -4.94 9.05
CA MET A 50 2.32 -6.32 9.18
C MET A 50 2.58 -6.50 10.67
N SER A 51 1.86 -7.42 11.30
CA SER A 51 2.11 -7.72 12.71
C SER A 51 3.49 -8.36 12.87
N GLU A 52 4.07 -8.28 14.07
CA GLU A 52 5.33 -8.95 14.38
C GLU A 52 5.23 -10.47 14.17
N SER A 53 4.04 -11.04 14.37
CA SER A 53 3.72 -12.44 14.07
C SER A 53 3.78 -12.73 12.56
N GLU A 54 3.15 -11.89 11.73
CA GLU A 54 3.16 -12.01 10.26
C GLU A 54 4.59 -11.85 9.70
N GLU A 55 5.36 -10.90 10.22
CA GLU A 55 6.76 -10.68 9.82
C GLU A 55 7.63 -11.90 10.13
N LYS A 56 7.52 -12.48 11.33
CA LYS A 56 8.24 -13.71 11.70
C LYS A 56 7.91 -14.88 10.78
N ILE A 57 6.64 -15.01 10.39
CA ILE A 57 6.19 -16.05 9.47
C ILE A 57 6.83 -15.83 8.08
N LEU A 58 6.82 -14.60 7.56
CA LEU A 58 7.44 -14.27 6.28
C LEU A 58 8.94 -14.59 6.28
N TYR A 59 9.66 -14.19 7.32
CA TYR A 59 11.09 -14.53 7.48
C TYR A 59 11.32 -16.04 7.54
N GLY A 60 10.45 -16.78 8.22
CA GLY A 60 10.50 -18.24 8.27
C GLY A 60 10.39 -18.86 6.88
N PHE A 61 9.47 -18.38 6.05
CA PHE A 61 9.34 -18.83 4.66
C PHE A 61 10.53 -18.44 3.79
N MET A 62 11.01 -17.20 3.90
CA MET A 62 12.19 -16.74 3.17
C MET A 62 13.42 -17.63 3.47
N ARG A 63 13.62 -17.98 4.74
CA ARG A 63 14.68 -18.90 5.15
C ARG A 63 14.49 -20.30 4.56
N LYS A 64 13.28 -20.88 4.62
CA LYS A 64 12.99 -22.20 4.02
C LYS A 64 13.26 -22.22 2.51
N LEU A 65 12.87 -21.16 1.80
CA LEU A 65 13.14 -21.02 0.37
C LEU A 65 14.65 -21.01 0.09
N ASN A 66 15.41 -20.21 0.83
CA ASN A 66 16.86 -20.11 0.66
C ASN A 66 17.61 -21.37 1.08
N GLU A 67 17.09 -22.16 2.03
CA GLU A 67 17.64 -23.49 2.36
C GLU A 67 17.48 -24.49 1.20
N SER A 68 16.41 -24.35 0.41
CA SER A 68 16.11 -25.23 -0.73
C SER A 68 16.85 -24.88 -2.02
N ILE A 69 17.32 -23.64 -2.15
CA ILE A 69 17.96 -23.12 -3.37
C ILE A 69 19.47 -23.10 -3.17
N LYS A 70 20.18 -23.92 -3.93
CA LYS A 70 21.66 -23.99 -3.88
C LYS A 70 22.32 -23.37 -5.10
N SER A 71 21.54 -23.12 -6.15
CA SER A 71 22.00 -22.56 -7.42
C SER A 71 20.92 -21.68 -8.07
N GLU A 72 21.33 -20.83 -9.01
CA GLU A 72 20.40 -19.99 -9.78
C GLU A 72 19.46 -20.82 -10.67
N GLU A 73 19.88 -22.02 -11.09
CA GLU A 73 19.06 -22.97 -11.83
C GLU A 73 17.89 -23.48 -10.97
N ASP A 74 18.14 -23.78 -9.69
CA ASP A 74 17.11 -24.23 -8.74
C ASP A 74 16.04 -23.16 -8.54
N TYR A 75 16.47 -21.90 -8.41
CA TYR A 75 15.57 -20.75 -8.38
C TYR A 75 14.70 -20.70 -9.64
N LYS A 76 15.30 -20.74 -10.84
CA LYS A 76 14.53 -20.67 -12.09
C LYS A 76 13.52 -21.80 -12.18
N ASN A 77 13.92 -23.03 -11.85
CA ASN A 77 13.05 -24.20 -11.89
C ASN A 77 11.86 -24.09 -10.92
N MET A 78 12.08 -23.55 -9.73
CA MET A 78 11.02 -23.38 -8.72
C MET A 78 9.90 -22.45 -9.21
N PHE A 79 10.25 -21.36 -9.89
CA PHE A 79 9.27 -20.39 -10.40
C PHE A 79 8.70 -20.75 -11.78
N MET A 80 8.98 -21.94 -12.31
CA MET A 80 8.31 -22.45 -13.53
C MET A 80 6.95 -23.11 -13.24
N GLN A 81 6.67 -23.48 -11.99
CA GLN A 81 5.46 -24.18 -11.60
C GLN A 81 4.80 -23.52 -10.40
N ASN A 82 3.49 -23.71 -10.27
CA ASN A 82 2.79 -23.29 -9.07
C ASN A 82 3.34 -24.09 -7.89
N PHE A 83 3.60 -23.43 -6.78
CA PHE A 83 4.00 -24.09 -5.55
C PHE A 83 3.25 -23.51 -4.35
N GLU A 84 3.10 -24.32 -3.32
CA GLU A 84 2.54 -23.93 -2.04
C GLU A 84 3.37 -24.55 -0.93
N ILE A 85 3.80 -23.73 0.01
CA ILE A 85 4.61 -24.13 1.17
C ILE A 85 3.80 -23.83 2.41
N GLU A 86 3.52 -24.84 3.22
CA GLU A 86 2.85 -24.67 4.50
C GLU A 86 3.84 -24.36 5.63
N SER A 87 3.40 -23.60 6.63
CA SER A 87 4.07 -23.49 7.91
C SER A 87 4.01 -24.82 8.66
N ASN A 88 4.91 -25.03 9.62
CA ASN A 88 4.97 -26.29 10.36
C ASN A 88 3.65 -26.57 11.13
N ASP A 89 2.96 -25.52 11.54
CA ASP A 89 1.72 -25.59 12.31
C ASP A 89 0.46 -25.53 11.41
N LYS A 90 0.64 -25.56 10.08
CA LYS A 90 -0.44 -25.49 9.07
C LYS A 90 -1.38 -24.30 9.19
N SER A 91 -0.99 -23.29 9.94
CA SER A 91 -1.74 -22.06 10.18
C SER A 91 -1.44 -20.98 9.15
N SER A 92 -0.44 -21.17 8.30
CA SER A 92 0.01 -20.18 7.32
C SER A 92 0.58 -20.89 6.09
N ASN A 93 0.42 -20.28 4.92
CA ASN A 93 0.99 -20.80 3.68
C ASN A 93 1.60 -19.68 2.84
N LEU A 94 2.58 -20.04 2.03
CA LEU A 94 3.13 -19.20 0.97
C LEU A 94 2.85 -19.89 -0.36
N LYS A 95 2.08 -19.23 -1.22
CA LYS A 95 1.63 -19.76 -2.51
C LYS A 95 2.16 -18.92 -3.65
N PHE A 96 2.67 -19.56 -4.69
CA PHE A 96 3.07 -18.92 -5.94
C PHE A 96 2.19 -19.42 -7.10
N ILE A 97 1.71 -18.47 -7.90
CA ILE A 97 0.86 -18.71 -9.07
C ILE A 97 1.60 -18.19 -10.31
N VAL A 98 2.04 -19.12 -11.16
CA VAL A 98 2.82 -18.83 -12.39
C VAL A 98 2.00 -18.04 -13.39
N GLN A 99 0.71 -18.36 -13.56
CA GLN A 99 -0.15 -17.72 -14.56
C GLN A 99 -0.22 -16.21 -14.37
N ASP A 100 -0.33 -15.76 -13.12
CA ASP A 100 -0.42 -14.35 -12.76
C ASP A 100 0.94 -13.74 -12.46
N ASN A 101 1.98 -14.58 -12.37
CA ASN A 101 3.28 -14.24 -11.80
C ASN A 101 3.09 -13.46 -10.49
N LYS A 102 2.39 -14.09 -9.53
CA LYS A 102 2.08 -13.53 -8.22
C LYS A 102 2.34 -14.53 -7.09
N MET A 103 2.74 -14.00 -5.94
CA MET A 103 2.97 -14.77 -4.72
C MET A 103 2.10 -14.22 -3.61
N TYR A 104 1.52 -15.10 -2.80
CA TYR A 104 0.59 -14.77 -1.73
C TYR A 104 1.03 -15.45 -0.44
N LEU A 105 1.10 -14.67 0.65
CA LEU A 105 1.25 -15.16 2.01
C LEU A 105 -0.12 -15.14 2.68
N THR A 106 -0.60 -16.30 3.12
CA THR A 106 -1.73 -16.37 4.05
C THR A 106 -1.20 -16.58 5.46
N ALA A 107 -1.51 -15.65 6.37
CA ALA A 107 -1.10 -15.73 7.76
C ALA A 107 -2.26 -15.34 8.69
N ASN A 108 -2.30 -15.94 9.88
CA ASN A 108 -3.30 -15.59 10.88
C ASN A 108 -2.85 -14.33 11.63
N LYS A 109 -3.67 -13.27 11.61
CA LYS A 109 -3.42 -12.06 12.39
C LYS A 109 -3.97 -12.25 13.81
N ASP A 110 -3.10 -12.68 14.72
CA ASP A 110 -3.31 -12.69 16.16
C ASP A 110 -4.70 -13.21 16.62
N ASN A 111 -5.17 -14.29 16.00
CA ASN A 111 -6.44 -14.99 16.22
C ASN A 111 -7.74 -14.28 15.78
N GLU A 112 -7.67 -13.12 15.12
CA GLU A 112 -8.88 -12.41 14.69
C GLU A 112 -9.34 -12.82 13.28
N PHE A 113 -8.43 -12.79 12.30
CA PHE A 113 -8.74 -13.11 10.89
C PHE A 113 -7.52 -13.67 10.17
N ASP A 114 -7.76 -14.41 9.09
CA ASP A 114 -6.70 -14.85 8.19
C ASP A 114 -6.47 -13.75 7.15
N ARG A 115 -5.24 -13.29 6.98
CA ARG A 115 -4.87 -12.27 6.01
C ARG A 115 -4.12 -12.92 4.86
N GLU A 116 -4.59 -12.70 3.64
CA GLU A 116 -3.84 -13.06 2.43
C GLU A 116 -3.21 -11.78 1.85
N ARG A 117 -1.88 -11.74 1.79
CA ARG A 117 -1.10 -10.62 1.31
C ARG A 117 -0.30 -11.00 0.08
N GLU A 118 -0.30 -10.15 -0.94
CA GLU A 118 0.60 -10.27 -2.08
C GLU A 118 2.04 -9.95 -1.65
N ILE A 119 2.97 -10.82 -2.04
CA ILE A 119 4.39 -10.72 -1.74
C ILE A 119 5.15 -10.53 -3.05
N ASN A 120 6.00 -9.51 -3.09
CA ASN A 120 6.99 -9.37 -4.14
C ASN A 120 8.22 -10.20 -3.77
N TRP A 121 8.84 -10.86 -4.74
CA TRP A 121 10.08 -11.60 -4.53
C TRP A 121 11.17 -11.08 -5.47
N ASN A 122 12.41 -11.18 -5.03
CA ASN A 122 13.56 -10.86 -5.86
C ASN A 122 14.73 -11.78 -5.53
N PHE A 123 15.46 -12.23 -6.54
CA PHE A 123 16.69 -12.99 -6.34
C PHE A 123 17.88 -12.04 -6.39
N LYS A 124 18.58 -11.88 -5.25
CA LYS A 124 19.75 -11.01 -5.12
C LYS A 124 20.83 -11.73 -4.33
N ASN A 125 22.07 -11.64 -4.81
CA ASN A 125 23.25 -12.20 -4.15
C ASN A 125 23.15 -13.71 -3.83
N GLY A 126 22.42 -14.48 -4.64
CA GLY A 126 22.24 -15.92 -4.41
C GLY A 126 21.08 -16.27 -3.49
N GLU A 127 20.31 -15.30 -3.02
CA GLU A 127 19.20 -15.48 -2.08
C GLU A 127 17.90 -14.89 -2.64
N ILE A 128 16.78 -15.55 -2.35
CA ILE A 128 15.44 -14.98 -2.50
C ILE A 128 15.18 -14.04 -1.32
N VAL A 129 14.76 -12.84 -1.66
CA VAL A 129 14.25 -11.84 -0.73
C VAL A 129 12.76 -11.70 -0.96
N LEU A 130 11.97 -11.91 0.09
CA LEU A 130 10.51 -11.69 0.08
C LEU A 130 10.20 -10.30 0.65
N ILE A 131 9.37 -9.54 -0.05
CA ILE A 131 9.02 -8.16 0.26
C ILE A 131 7.50 -8.04 0.35
N PRO A 132 6.93 -7.73 1.52
CA PRO A 132 5.49 -7.57 1.66
C PRO A 132 4.98 -6.36 0.88
N THR A 133 3.78 -6.47 0.31
CA THR A 133 3.12 -5.37 -0.41
C THR A 133 1.92 -4.81 0.36
N TYR A 134 1.36 -3.74 -0.19
CA TYR A 134 0.13 -3.09 0.28
C TYR A 134 -1.14 -3.85 -0.12
N GLU A 135 -1.04 -4.79 -1.06
CA GLU A 135 -2.20 -5.54 -1.55
C GLU A 135 -2.45 -6.72 -0.61
N PHE A 136 -3.46 -6.59 0.26
CA PHE A 136 -3.95 -7.68 1.07
C PHE A 136 -5.47 -7.72 1.11
N LYS A 137 -6.01 -8.88 1.48
CA LYS A 137 -7.41 -9.07 1.81
C LYS A 137 -7.51 -9.81 3.15
N ASP A 138 -8.40 -9.32 4.01
CA ASP A 138 -8.75 -10.01 5.24
C ASP A 138 -9.86 -11.02 4.92
N ILE A 139 -9.61 -12.28 5.23
CA ILE A 139 -10.51 -13.42 5.06
C ILE A 139 -11.21 -13.63 6.41
N GLN A 140 -12.50 -13.35 6.46
CA GLN A 140 -13.32 -13.67 7.63
C GLN A 140 -13.43 -15.20 7.76
N LYS A 141 -13.19 -15.69 8.98
CA LYS A 141 -13.42 -17.10 9.35
C LYS A 141 -14.90 -17.44 9.36
#